data_AF-A0A850MT64-F1
#
_entry.id   AF-A0A850MT64-F1
#
_cell.length_a   1.000
_cell.length_b   1.000
_cell.length_c   1.000
_cell.angle_alpha   90.00
_cell.angle_beta   90.00
_cell.angle_gamma   90.00
#
_symmetry.space_group_name_H-M   'P 1'
#
loop_
_entity.id
_entity.type
_entity.pdbx_description
1 polymer ?
#
loop_
_entity_poly.entity_id
_entity_poly.type
_entity_poly.pdbx_seq_one_letter_code
_entity_poly.pdbx_strand_id
1 'polypeptide(L)'
;MVEAGNLGAKTGKGFLKWTSGKIPKMDTTENVGLATIEQTGLVRMEELIDILMAIMLNEGCRLLEEGVISGYRVFSKVMMAMNLPSPFSMARRNYEKWSILLDKIAEKIGKPYLKPCNLMKSGDFLQMKK
;
A
#
# COMPACT_ATOMS: atom_id res chain seq x y z
N MET A 1 0.12 18.29 -8.75
CA MET A 1 -0.46 18.55 -7.40
C MET A 1 0.34 19.61 -6.65
N VAL A 2 1.61 19.33 -6.34
CA VAL A 2 2.48 20.25 -5.57
C VAL A 2 2.74 21.56 -6.31
N GLU A 3 3.21 21.50 -7.57
CA GLU A 3 3.45 22.70 -8.39
C GLU A 3 2.21 23.56 -8.59
N ALA A 4 1.03 22.92 -8.62
CA ALA A 4 -0.26 23.59 -8.76
C ALA A 4 -0.84 24.12 -7.43
N GLY A 5 -0.13 24.00 -6.30
CA GLY A 5 -0.61 24.45 -4.98
C GLY A 5 -1.80 23.66 -4.40
N ASN A 6 -2.14 22.51 -4.99
CA ASN A 6 -3.27 21.69 -4.56
C ASN A 6 -2.83 20.70 -3.47
N LEU A 7 -2.81 21.15 -2.21
CA LEU A 7 -2.26 20.44 -1.05
C LEU A 7 -3.35 19.84 -0.13
N GLY A 8 -4.54 19.60 -0.67
CA GLY A 8 -5.66 19.01 0.05
C GLY A 8 -6.41 20.03 0.91
N ALA A 9 -6.83 19.60 2.09
CA ALA A 9 -7.69 20.41 2.97
C ALA A 9 -7.08 21.77 3.32
N LYS A 10 -5.74 21.84 3.41
CA LYS A 10 -5.00 23.07 3.76
C LYS A 10 -5.21 24.20 2.75
N THR A 11 -5.34 23.88 1.46
CA THR A 11 -5.48 24.87 0.38
C THR A 11 -6.84 24.83 -0.30
N GLY A 12 -7.80 24.08 0.24
CA GLY A 12 -9.13 23.98 -0.36
C GLY A 12 -9.24 22.99 -1.53
N LYS A 13 -8.12 22.44 -2.04
CA LYS A 13 -8.12 21.50 -3.17
C LYS A 13 -6.94 20.51 -3.10
N GLY A 14 -7.22 19.23 -3.31
CA GLY A 14 -6.25 18.14 -3.44
C GLY A 14 -6.77 17.13 -4.46
N PHE A 15 -6.73 15.84 -4.14
CA PHE A 15 -7.49 14.83 -4.90
C PHE A 15 -9.01 15.12 -4.91
N LEU A 16 -9.50 15.87 -3.92
CA LEU A 16 -10.89 16.31 -3.79
C LEU A 16 -10.94 17.84 -3.56
N LYS A 17 -12.10 18.46 -3.78
CA LYS A 17 -12.35 19.87 -3.43
C LYS A 17 -12.89 20.00 -2.00
N TRP A 18 -12.41 21.00 -1.26
CA TRP A 18 -12.77 21.27 0.12
C TRP A 18 -13.47 22.64 0.19
N THR A 19 -14.79 22.63 0.38
CA THR A 19 -15.67 23.80 0.15
C THR A 19 -16.06 24.55 1.44
N SER A 20 -15.25 24.44 2.50
CA SER A 20 -15.51 24.84 3.89
C SER A 20 -16.30 23.81 4.70
N GLY A 21 -15.72 23.38 5.82
CA GLY A 21 -16.14 22.22 6.61
C GLY A 21 -15.12 21.07 6.54
N LYS A 22 -15.01 20.28 7.61
CA LYS A 22 -14.08 19.15 7.74
C LYS A 22 -14.29 18.03 6.71
N ILE A 23 -15.34 18.12 5.90
CA ILE A 23 -15.77 17.05 4.98
C ILE A 23 -15.51 17.51 3.54
N PRO A 24 -14.62 16.84 2.79
CA PRO A 24 -14.39 17.14 1.39
C PRO A 24 -15.63 16.77 0.57
N LYS A 25 -15.91 17.55 -0.47
CA LYS A 25 -16.88 17.14 -1.49
C LYS A 25 -16.10 16.46 -2.62
N MET A 26 -16.52 15.24 -2.94
CA MET A 26 -16.01 14.58 -4.12
C MET A 26 -16.51 15.35 -5.34
N ASP A 27 -15.58 15.96 -6.05
CA ASP A 27 -15.87 16.54 -7.35
C ASP A 27 -15.71 15.43 -8.39
N THR A 28 -16.83 14.82 -8.78
CA THR A 28 -16.87 13.73 -9.77
C THR A 28 -16.77 14.24 -11.21
N THR A 29 -16.64 15.54 -11.43
CA THR A 29 -16.50 16.13 -12.78
C THR A 29 -15.06 15.99 -13.30
N GLU A 30 -14.07 15.90 -12.42
CA GLU A 30 -12.68 15.60 -12.73
C GLU A 30 -12.44 14.07 -12.54
N ASN A 31 -12.90 13.25 -13.49
CA ASN A 31 -12.66 11.79 -13.55
C ASN A 31 -11.19 11.47 -13.87
N VAL A 32 -10.24 11.74 -12.96
CA VAL A 32 -8.79 11.63 -13.29
C VAL A 32 -8.02 10.50 -12.58
N GLY A 33 -8.61 9.74 -11.65
CA GLY A 33 -7.83 8.80 -10.83
C GLY A 33 -8.11 7.31 -11.04
N LEU A 34 -9.38 6.90 -10.94
CA LEU A 34 -9.76 5.48 -10.88
C LEU A 34 -9.87 4.83 -12.27
N ALA A 35 -10.28 5.60 -13.30
CA ALA A 35 -10.37 5.11 -14.68
C ALA A 35 -9.01 4.75 -15.29
N THR A 36 -7.91 5.29 -14.75
CA THR A 36 -6.55 5.13 -15.28
C THR A 36 -5.89 3.79 -14.96
N ILE A 37 -6.25 3.11 -13.86
CA ILE A 37 -5.54 1.88 -13.44
C ILE A 37 -5.88 0.72 -14.38
N GLU A 38 -7.15 0.58 -14.74
CA GLU A 38 -7.59 -0.42 -15.72
C GLU A 38 -7.13 -0.06 -17.14
N GLN A 39 -7.22 1.22 -17.52
CA GLN A 39 -6.80 1.70 -18.85
C GLN A 39 -5.30 1.61 -19.11
N THR A 40 -4.46 1.72 -18.08
CA THR A 40 -3.01 1.51 -18.20
C THR A 40 -2.64 0.03 -18.33
N GLY A 41 -3.60 -0.88 -18.11
CA GLY A 41 -3.38 -2.33 -18.06
C GLY A 41 -2.34 -2.74 -17.01
N LEU A 42 -2.02 -1.84 -16.06
CA LEU A 42 -0.96 -2.06 -15.06
C LEU A 42 -1.41 -3.07 -14.01
N VAL A 43 -2.67 -2.96 -13.60
CA VAL A 43 -3.26 -3.67 -12.46
C VAL A 43 -4.75 -3.87 -12.76
N ARG A 44 -5.29 -5.05 -12.47
CA ARG A 44 -6.76 -5.24 -12.48
C ARG A 44 -7.37 -4.77 -11.16
N MET A 45 -8.60 -4.28 -11.18
CA MET A 45 -9.24 -3.73 -9.98
C MET A 45 -9.35 -4.76 -8.85
N GLU A 46 -9.56 -6.03 -9.17
CA GLU A 46 -9.58 -7.14 -8.22
C GLU A 46 -8.21 -7.44 -7.59
N GLU A 47 -7.12 -7.03 -8.24
CA GLU A 47 -5.75 -7.17 -7.73
C GLU A 47 -5.31 -5.97 -6.90
N LEU A 48 -6.04 -4.85 -6.95
CA LEU A 48 -5.63 -3.62 -6.27
C LEU A 48 -5.45 -3.83 -4.76
N ILE A 49 -6.36 -4.57 -4.13
CA ILE A 49 -6.27 -4.92 -2.71
C ILE A 49 -5.03 -5.78 -2.47
N ASP A 50 -4.81 -6.83 -3.28
CA ASP A 50 -3.65 -7.71 -3.15
C ASP A 50 -2.33 -6.93 -3.27
N ILE A 51 -2.24 -5.96 -4.18
CA ILE A 51 -1.04 -5.13 -4.38
C ILE A 51 -0.81 -4.24 -3.17
N LEU A 52 -1.83 -3.54 -2.69
CA LEU A 52 -1.71 -2.68 -1.51
C LEU A 52 -1.27 -3.50 -0.30
N MET A 53 -1.88 -4.67 -0.08
CA MET A 53 -1.52 -5.57 1.00
C MET A 53 -0.12 -6.16 0.84
N ALA A 54 0.29 -6.48 -0.39
CA ALA A 54 1.63 -6.97 -0.69
C ALA A 54 2.69 -5.91 -0.41
N ILE A 55 2.48 -4.66 -0.85
CA ILE A 55 3.40 -3.54 -0.58
C ILE A 55 3.55 -3.35 0.94
N MET A 56 2.44 -3.30 1.68
CA MET A 56 2.48 -3.15 3.14
C MET A 56 3.15 -4.34 3.84
N LEU A 57 2.91 -5.58 3.36
CA LEU A 57 3.59 -6.76 3.88
C LEU A 57 5.11 -6.67 3.65
N ASN A 58 5.53 -6.28 2.44
CA ASN A 58 6.94 -6.18 2.08
C ASN A 58 7.66 -5.17 2.97
N GLU A 59 7.04 -4.01 3.21
CA GLU A 59 7.58 -3.00 4.11
C GLU A 59 7.66 -3.52 5.55
N GLY A 60 6.61 -4.17 6.04
CA GLY A 60 6.62 -4.80 7.35
C GLY A 60 7.72 -5.86 7.48
N CYS A 61 8.00 -6.62 6.42
CA CYS A 61 9.08 -7.61 6.40
C CYS A 61 10.47 -6.96 6.38
N ARG A 62 10.67 -5.86 5.63
CA ARG A 62 11.93 -5.10 5.66
C ARG A 62 12.23 -4.54 7.06
N LEU A 63 11.22 -3.98 7.72
CA LEU A 63 11.37 -3.49 9.10
C LEU A 63 11.76 -4.60 10.09
N LEU A 64 11.32 -5.84 9.86
CA LEU A 64 11.72 -7.00 10.64
C LEU A 64 13.15 -7.45 10.32
N GLU A 65 13.52 -7.53 9.04
CA GLU A 65 14.88 -7.88 8.59
C GLU A 65 15.92 -6.89 9.11
N GLU A 66 15.60 -5.59 9.07
CA GLU A 66 16.47 -4.50 9.49
C GLU A 66 16.49 -4.31 11.02
N GLY A 67 15.68 -5.08 11.76
CA GLY A 67 15.62 -5.02 13.22
C GLY A 67 14.98 -3.75 13.78
N VAL A 68 14.27 -2.97 12.95
CA VAL A 68 13.53 -1.77 13.37
C VAL A 68 12.36 -2.14 14.28
N ILE A 69 11.72 -3.28 14.03
CA ILE A 69 10.67 -3.85 14.88
C ILE A 69 11.03 -5.27 15.33
N SER A 70 10.66 -5.63 16.56
CA SER A 70 10.99 -6.92 17.17
C SER A 70 10.12 -8.09 16.69
N GLY A 71 9.03 -7.80 15.99
CA GLY A 71 8.04 -8.79 15.55
C GLY A 71 6.80 -8.15 14.91
N TYR A 72 6.06 -8.95 14.15
CA TYR A 72 4.96 -8.42 13.32
C TYR A 72 3.74 -7.94 14.13
N ARG A 73 3.66 -8.24 15.44
CA ARG A 73 2.58 -7.66 16.26
C ARG A 73 2.79 -6.17 16.49
N VAL A 74 4.03 -5.70 16.53
CA VAL A 74 4.32 -4.26 16.62
C VAL A 74 3.71 -3.54 15.40
N PHE A 75 3.99 -4.05 14.20
CA PHE A 75 3.37 -3.55 12.97
C PHE A 75 1.84 -3.63 13.03
N SER A 76 1.30 -4.76 13.48
CA SER A 76 -0.15 -4.97 13.55
C SER A 76 -0.85 -4.01 14.52
N LYS A 77 -0.20 -3.60 15.62
CA LYS A 77 -0.72 -2.58 16.54
C LYS A 77 -0.77 -1.20 15.89
N VAL A 78 0.25 -0.83 15.11
CA VAL A 78 0.27 0.43 14.37
C VAL A 78 -0.86 0.47 13.35
N MET A 79 -1.04 -0.62 12.57
CA MET A 79 -2.14 -0.73 11.62
C MET A 79 -3.50 -0.61 12.30
N MET A 80 -3.68 -1.25 13.46
CA MET A 80 -4.90 -1.13 14.26
C MET A 80 -5.15 0.30 14.75
N ALA A 81 -4.12 1.02 15.21
CA ALA A 81 -4.24 2.42 15.60
C ALA A 81 -4.66 3.33 14.42
N MET A 82 -4.40 2.91 13.19
CA MET A 82 -4.85 3.56 11.95
C MET A 82 -6.20 3.05 11.44
N ASN A 83 -6.87 2.13 12.16
CA ASN A 83 -8.08 1.42 11.74
C ASN A 83 -7.93 0.65 10.41
N LEU A 84 -6.72 0.13 10.15
CA LEU A 84 -6.41 -0.67 8.96
C LEU A 84 -6.18 -2.14 9.32
N PRO A 85 -6.55 -3.09 8.43
CA PRO A 85 -6.24 -4.49 8.62
C PRO A 85 -4.72 -4.73 8.51
N SER A 86 -4.18 -5.56 9.40
CA SER A 86 -2.77 -5.95 9.32
C SER A 86 -2.52 -6.93 8.16
N PRO A 87 -1.53 -6.65 7.28
CA PRO A 87 -1.21 -7.52 6.15
C PRO A 87 -0.67 -8.88 6.57
N PHE A 88 -0.03 -8.97 7.75
CA PHE A 88 0.51 -10.22 8.27
C PHE A 88 -0.57 -11.28 8.55
N SER A 89 -1.80 -10.87 8.86
CA SER A 89 -2.90 -11.81 9.09
C SER A 89 -3.33 -12.53 7.80
N MET A 90 -3.37 -11.79 6.69
CA MET A 90 -3.74 -12.30 5.37
C MET A 90 -2.56 -12.99 4.67
N ALA A 91 -1.34 -12.56 4.98
CA ALA A 91 -0.10 -13.03 4.37
C ALA A 91 0.11 -14.54 4.49
N ARG A 92 -0.34 -15.17 5.59
CA ARG A 92 -0.18 -16.63 5.84
C ARG A 92 -0.61 -17.51 4.66
N ARG A 93 -1.59 -17.06 3.87
CA ARG A 93 -2.11 -17.80 2.71
C ARG A 93 -1.73 -17.18 1.36
N ASN A 94 -1.06 -16.02 1.35
CA ASN A 94 -0.91 -15.20 0.15
C ASN A 94 0.51 -14.70 -0.13
N TYR A 95 1.47 -14.82 0.80
CA TYR A 95 2.78 -14.18 0.68
C TYR A 95 3.55 -14.61 -0.58
N GLU A 96 3.44 -15.86 -1.01
CA GLU A 96 4.08 -16.36 -2.24
C GLU A 96 3.51 -15.68 -3.48
N LYS A 97 2.17 -15.69 -3.61
CA LYS A 97 1.44 -15.00 -4.68
C LYS A 97 1.80 -13.51 -4.70
N TRP A 98 1.79 -12.87 -3.54
CA TRP A 98 2.08 -11.44 -3.38
C TRP A 98 3.54 -11.10 -3.70
N SER A 99 4.49 -11.99 -3.38
CA SER A 99 5.90 -11.82 -3.75
C SER A 99 6.06 -11.81 -5.26
N ILE A 100 5.45 -12.78 -5.96
CA ILE A 100 5.47 -12.84 -7.43
C ILE A 100 4.81 -11.59 -8.03
N LEU A 101 3.68 -11.15 -7.46
CA LEU A 101 2.96 -9.97 -7.91
C LEU A 101 3.81 -8.70 -7.80
N LEU A 102 4.47 -8.48 -6.66
CA LEU A 102 5.35 -7.33 -6.48
C LEU A 102 6.56 -7.35 -7.40
N ASP A 103 7.15 -8.52 -7.63
CA ASP A 103 8.31 -8.63 -8.52
C ASP A 103 7.92 -8.24 -9.97
N LYS A 104 6.78 -8.75 -10.46
CA LYS A 104 6.23 -8.38 -11.77
C LYS A 104 5.91 -6.89 -11.88
N ILE A 105 5.29 -6.31 -10.85
CA ILE A 105 4.96 -4.88 -10.84
C ILE A 105 6.24 -4.06 -10.85
N ALA A 106 7.19 -4.37 -9.96
CA ALA A 106 8.46 -3.67 -9.84
C ALA A 106 9.22 -3.64 -11.17
N GLU A 107 9.24 -4.75 -11.90
CA GLU A 107 9.84 -4.83 -13.24
C GLU A 107 9.07 -3.99 -14.26
N LYS A 108 7.74 -4.14 -14.31
CA LYS A 108 6.88 -3.43 -15.27
C LYS A 108 6.97 -1.91 -15.13
N ILE A 109 7.08 -1.39 -13.90
CA ILE A 109 7.19 0.06 -13.66
C ILE A 109 8.62 0.55 -13.44
N GLY A 110 9.62 -0.33 -13.55
CA GLY A 110 11.04 0.01 -13.36
C GLY A 110 11.37 0.52 -11.95
N LYS A 111 10.68 0.02 -10.92
CA LYS A 111 10.84 0.42 -9.50
C LYS A 111 11.38 -0.73 -8.67
N PRO A 112 12.70 -0.98 -8.67
CA PRO A 112 13.30 -2.14 -8.01
C PRO A 112 13.10 -2.15 -6.49
N TYR A 113 12.88 -0.99 -5.85
CA TYR A 113 12.61 -0.92 -4.41
C TYR A 113 11.30 -1.61 -3.99
N LEU A 114 10.35 -1.80 -4.93
CA LEU A 114 9.12 -2.54 -4.66
C LEU A 114 9.31 -4.06 -4.67
N LYS A 115 10.46 -4.57 -5.11
CA LYS A 115 10.71 -6.02 -5.12
C LYS A 115 10.59 -6.59 -3.71
N PRO A 116 10.03 -7.81 -3.58
CA PRO A 116 9.88 -8.47 -2.29
C PRO A 116 11.25 -8.73 -1.65
N CYS A 117 11.36 -8.42 -0.36
CA CYS A 117 12.54 -8.75 0.46
C CYS A 117 12.63 -10.26 0.74
N ASN A 118 13.75 -10.71 1.31
CA ASN A 118 14.00 -12.14 1.48
C ASN A 118 13.00 -12.78 2.45
N LEU A 119 12.67 -12.08 3.53
CA LEU A 119 11.74 -12.51 4.57
C LEU A 119 10.32 -12.62 4.05
N MET A 120 9.90 -11.69 3.18
CA MET A 120 8.60 -11.80 2.51
C MET A 120 8.56 -13.02 1.59
N LYS A 121 9.65 -13.28 0.83
CA LYS A 121 9.75 -14.43 -0.07
C LYS A 121 9.76 -15.76 0.68
N SER A 122 10.50 -15.86 1.78
CA SER A 122 10.65 -17.10 2.55
C SER A 122 9.43 -17.39 3.42
N GLY A 123 8.70 -16.35 3.85
CA GLY A 123 7.60 -16.51 4.80
C GLY A 123 8.06 -16.66 6.25
N ASP A 124 9.36 -16.54 6.55
CA ASP A 124 9.89 -16.75 7.91
C ASP A 124 9.32 -15.75 8.93
N PHE A 125 8.81 -14.60 8.46
CA PHE A 125 8.07 -13.65 9.30
C PHE A 125 6.91 -14.33 10.06
N LEU A 126 6.36 -15.45 9.58
CA LEU A 126 5.29 -16.18 10.26
C LEU A 126 5.71 -16.67 11.66
N GLN A 127 7.00 -16.89 11.88
CA GLN A 127 7.57 -17.27 13.17
C GLN A 127 7.89 -16.06 14.07
N MET A 128 7.84 -14.84 13.52
CA MET A 128 8.26 -13.61 14.20
C MET A 128 7.07 -12.88 14.88
N LYS A 129 6.27 -13.62 15.65
CA LYS A 129 4.99 -13.14 16.24
C LYS A 129 5.13 -12.06 17.33
N LYS A 130 6.33 -11.74 17.81
CA LYS A 130 6.50 -10.90 19.01
C LYS A 130 5.84 -9.52 18.87
#